data_AF-A0A3S4WUP2-F1
#
_entry.id   AF-A0A3S4WUP2-F1
#
_cell.length_a   1.000
_cell.length_b   1.000
_cell.length_c   1.000
_cell.angle_alpha   90.00
_cell.angle_beta   90.00
_cell.angle_gamma   90.00
#
_symmetry.space_group_name_H-M   'P 1'
#
loop_
_entity.id
_entity.type
_entity.pdbx_description
1 polymer ?
#
loop_
_entity_poly.entity_id
_entity_poly.type
_entity_poly.pdbx_seq_one_letter_code
_entity_poly.pdbx_strand_id
1 'polypeptide(L)'
;MANIHYEVRIKIIKNVHDGKFNFLEETREFENQNPIIARNDAFKFYAQFIAILHEDERTKLSNKDEEPLKIFLEGDDVYMNNFGNEIGIYAIINKSLNEDVDDGDSLFIHGIKYRGTNFEAIMNNLDWEYQQYILNSYNTNKLEVEISFYDRDEWAEGYLGNGKWEESYFEPSTHTILKTPIDWEGMDEEYWWDHAKKSENNKPTSETDQFTPADLIKLGEGKQIEFKPSLLYNFKTKQGGIGVKQIIAKTIASFLNTQGGFLLIGVQDNGNVTGLSNDFSLCEDKNENDFFRLEFDDMISQFLGNKVVNNISGDFHTIDEKEVFIVTVRPLQSFPAFLKEREGKKFFVRGNASSRQIEEVDDIVNYCIERFNNKSK
;
A
#
# COMPACT_ATOMS: atom_id res chain seq x y z
N MET A 1 14.67 8.23 26.13
CA MET A 1 14.09 8.63 24.83
C MET A 1 12.62 8.92 25.07
N ALA A 2 12.00 9.77 24.27
CA ALA A 2 10.55 9.95 24.39
C ALA A 2 9.81 8.66 24.02
N ASN A 3 8.58 8.50 24.53
CA ASN A 3 7.76 7.33 24.24
C ASN A 3 7.18 7.34 22.81
N ILE A 4 7.24 8.49 22.14
CA ILE A 4 6.75 8.69 20.79
C ILE A 4 7.85 9.31 19.92
N HIS A 5 7.98 8.82 18.69
CA HIS A 5 8.84 9.37 17.66
C HIS A 5 8.12 9.34 16.30
N TYR A 6 8.75 9.85 15.25
CA TYR A 6 8.09 10.00 13.96
C TYR A 6 8.90 9.40 12.83
N GLU A 7 8.20 8.85 11.85
CA GLU A 7 8.78 8.34 10.62
C GLU A 7 8.13 9.01 9.41
N VAL A 8 8.92 9.38 8.42
CA VAL A 8 8.41 9.65 7.08
C VAL A 8 8.74 8.45 6.21
N ARG A 9 7.71 7.78 5.69
CA ARG A 9 7.84 6.62 4.80
C ARG A 9 7.43 7.01 3.38
N ILE A 10 8.25 6.63 2.42
CA ILE A 10 8.12 6.97 1.00
C ILE A 10 8.19 5.66 0.22
N LYS A 11 7.16 5.39 -0.58
CA LYS A 11 7.06 4.25 -1.51
C LYS A 11 6.54 4.76 -2.84
N ILE A 12 7.43 4.90 -3.82
CA ILE A 12 7.09 5.43 -5.15
C ILE A 12 7.57 4.45 -6.21
N ILE A 13 6.70 4.17 -7.16
CA ILE A 13 7.04 3.44 -8.38
C ILE A 13 7.01 4.43 -9.54
N LYS A 14 8.14 4.60 -10.21
CA LYS A 14 8.28 5.45 -11.39
C LYS A 14 8.47 4.57 -12.64
N ASN A 15 7.75 4.83 -13.73
CA ASN A 15 8.15 4.31 -15.03
C ASN A 15 9.29 5.21 -15.53
N VAL A 16 10.37 4.61 -16.01
CA VAL A 16 11.60 5.31 -16.41
C VAL A 16 11.89 5.01 -17.88
N HIS A 17 10.90 5.30 -18.75
CA HIS A 17 10.90 5.05 -20.19
C HIS A 17 11.14 3.55 -20.57
N ASP A 18 10.72 3.13 -21.77
CA ASP A 18 10.90 1.77 -22.28
C ASP A 18 10.33 0.63 -21.39
N GLY A 19 9.31 0.91 -20.57
CA GLY A 19 8.66 -0.09 -19.71
C GLY A 19 9.51 -0.60 -18.55
N LYS A 20 10.51 0.20 -18.12
CA LYS A 20 11.30 -0.07 -16.91
C LYS A 20 10.71 0.67 -15.73
N PHE A 21 10.72 0.04 -14.56
CA PHE A 21 10.18 0.60 -13.33
C PHE A 21 11.28 0.78 -12.29
N ASN A 22 11.28 1.94 -11.63
CA ASN A 22 12.10 2.20 -10.46
C ASN A 22 11.23 2.19 -9.21
N PHE A 23 11.61 1.39 -8.23
CA PHE A 23 10.94 1.28 -6.93
C PHE A 23 11.78 2.05 -5.91
N LEU A 24 11.33 3.25 -5.55
CA LEU A 24 11.91 4.05 -4.50
C LEU A 24 11.21 3.71 -3.18
N GLU A 25 11.98 3.26 -2.20
CA GLU A 25 11.52 3.02 -0.83
C GLU A 25 12.50 3.66 0.14
N GLU A 26 12.01 4.62 0.93
CA GLU A 26 12.82 5.34 1.93
C GLU A 26 11.99 5.51 3.19
N THR A 27 12.61 5.25 4.34
CA THR A 27 12.07 5.60 5.65
C THR A 27 13.08 6.48 6.36
N ARG A 28 12.60 7.61 6.88
CA ARG A 28 13.42 8.53 7.67
C ARG A 28 12.81 8.69 9.06
N GLU A 29 13.57 8.32 10.07
CA GLU A 29 13.20 8.45 11.49
C GLU A 29 13.59 9.83 12.04
N PHE A 30 12.73 10.37 12.89
CA PHE A 30 12.86 11.64 13.59
C PHE A 30 12.60 11.41 15.07
N GLU A 31 13.65 11.57 15.88
CA GLU A 31 13.60 11.39 17.33
C GLU A 31 14.03 12.66 18.05
N ASN A 32 13.37 12.96 19.16
CA ASN A 32 13.77 14.03 20.06
C ASN A 32 13.27 13.75 21.48
N GLN A 33 13.97 14.27 22.50
CA GLN A 33 13.46 14.21 23.88
C GLN A 33 12.18 15.04 24.06
N ASN A 34 11.98 16.06 23.23
CA ASN A 34 10.73 16.78 23.08
C ASN A 34 10.07 16.39 21.74
N PRO A 35 9.10 15.46 21.75
CA PRO A 35 8.52 14.89 20.54
C PRO A 35 7.97 15.89 19.53
N ILE A 36 7.49 17.05 19.99
CA ILE A 36 6.93 18.04 19.07
C ILE A 36 8.00 18.59 18.11
N ILE A 37 9.27 18.60 18.52
CA ILE A 37 10.39 18.99 17.65
C ILE A 37 10.56 17.93 16.55
N ALA A 38 10.59 16.66 16.93
CA ALA A 38 10.68 15.55 15.98
C ALA A 38 9.50 15.53 15.01
N ARG A 39 8.28 15.76 15.51
CA ARG A 39 7.06 15.91 14.69
C ARG A 39 7.25 16.98 13.63
N ASN A 40 7.63 18.19 14.05
CA ASN A 40 7.79 19.32 13.14
C ASN A 40 8.89 19.09 12.10
N ASP A 41 9.99 18.44 12.48
CA ASP A 41 11.06 18.07 11.55
C ASP A 41 10.57 17.04 10.51
N ALA A 42 9.75 16.06 10.92
CA ALA A 42 9.11 15.11 10.00
C ALA A 42 8.19 15.81 8.99
N PHE A 43 7.30 16.70 9.46
CA PHE A 43 6.43 17.49 8.57
C PHE A 43 7.22 18.39 7.62
N LYS A 44 8.32 19.00 8.10
CA LYS A 44 9.20 19.81 7.26
C LYS A 44 9.89 18.98 6.18
N PHE A 45 10.40 17.80 6.52
CA PHE A 45 11.00 16.89 5.56
C PHE A 45 9.98 16.40 4.53
N TYR A 46 8.78 16.00 4.97
CA TYR A 46 7.68 15.63 4.08
C TYR A 46 7.36 16.76 3.11
N ALA A 47 7.16 17.98 3.59
CA ALA A 47 6.87 19.14 2.74
C ALA A 47 7.99 19.44 1.73
N GLN A 48 9.25 19.34 2.15
CA GLN A 48 10.41 19.49 1.25
C GLN A 48 10.45 18.40 0.19
N PHE A 49 10.17 17.15 0.57
CA PHE A 49 10.14 16.03 -0.37
C PHE A 49 9.02 16.21 -1.40
N ILE A 50 7.82 16.61 -0.96
CA ILE A 50 6.71 16.94 -1.86
C ILE A 50 7.07 18.11 -2.79
N ALA A 51 7.74 19.15 -2.28
CA ALA A 51 8.20 20.27 -3.11
C ALA A 51 9.25 19.85 -4.16
N ILE A 52 10.22 19.00 -3.80
CA ILE A 52 11.20 18.44 -4.74
C ILE A 52 10.51 17.61 -5.80
N LEU A 53 9.50 16.82 -5.40
CA LEU A 53 8.65 16.14 -6.37
C LEU A 53 8.04 17.17 -7.31
N HIS A 54 7.30 18.18 -6.84
CA HIS A 54 6.72 19.23 -7.70
C HIS A 54 7.70 19.97 -8.63
N GLU A 55 8.94 20.21 -8.21
CA GLU A 55 9.95 20.95 -9.01
C GLU A 55 10.59 20.09 -10.11
N ASP A 56 10.54 18.76 -10.00
CA ASP A 56 10.89 17.87 -11.11
C ASP A 56 9.82 18.09 -12.20
N GLU A 57 10.19 18.69 -13.34
CA GLU A 57 9.26 19.06 -14.44
C GLU A 57 8.41 17.89 -14.98
N ARG A 58 8.72 16.66 -14.56
CA ARG A 58 7.98 15.41 -14.81
C ARG A 58 6.93 15.10 -13.74
N THR A 59 6.73 15.99 -12.79
CA THR A 59 5.90 15.82 -11.59
C THR A 59 5.00 17.03 -11.41
N LYS A 60 3.68 16.86 -11.26
CA LYS A 60 2.76 17.96 -10.97
C LYS A 60 1.74 17.55 -9.91
N LEU A 61 1.99 17.78 -8.62
CA LEU A 61 0.87 17.58 -7.69
C LEU A 61 -0.19 18.67 -7.92
N SER A 62 -1.44 18.26 -8.03
CA SER A 62 -2.57 19.17 -8.08
C SER A 62 -3.04 19.42 -6.66
N ASN A 63 -3.06 20.69 -6.26
CA ASN A 63 -3.69 21.18 -5.03
C ASN A 63 -5.08 21.77 -5.32
N LYS A 64 -5.69 21.45 -6.47
CA LYS A 64 -6.99 21.99 -6.84
C LYS A 64 -8.12 21.10 -6.32
N ASP A 65 -8.82 21.69 -5.35
CA ASP A 65 -10.24 21.57 -5.07
C ASP A 65 -10.72 20.18 -4.56
N GLU A 66 -11.09 20.15 -3.28
CA GLU A 66 -12.00 19.19 -2.62
C GLU A 66 -11.68 17.68 -2.65
N GLU A 67 -10.48 17.25 -3.05
CA GLU A 67 -10.07 15.84 -2.97
C GLU A 67 -8.67 15.65 -2.35
N PRO A 68 -8.41 14.52 -1.65
CA PRO A 68 -7.09 14.24 -1.09
C PRO A 68 -6.02 14.30 -2.18
N LEU A 69 -4.93 15.02 -1.90
CA LEU A 69 -3.74 15.22 -2.73
C LEU A 69 -3.53 14.09 -3.77
N LYS A 70 -3.96 14.33 -4.99
CA LYS A 70 -3.66 13.46 -6.13
C LYS A 70 -2.27 13.83 -6.65
N ILE A 71 -1.33 12.89 -6.53
CA ILE A 71 -0.02 13.00 -7.17
C ILE A 71 -0.24 12.78 -8.67
N PHE A 72 -0.38 13.86 -9.43
CA PHE A 72 -0.17 13.79 -10.87
C PHE A 72 1.32 13.98 -11.11
N LEU A 73 1.90 13.19 -12.02
CA LEU A 73 3.29 13.36 -12.44
C LEU A 73 3.25 13.60 -13.94
N GLU A 74 3.28 14.88 -14.34
CA GLU A 74 3.04 15.25 -15.74
C GLU A 74 4.34 15.15 -16.54
N GLY A 75 4.37 14.21 -17.49
CA GLY A 75 5.49 13.91 -18.36
C GLY A 75 5.51 12.42 -18.66
N ASP A 76 4.56 11.94 -19.47
CA ASP A 76 4.40 10.59 -20.06
C ASP A 76 4.66 9.32 -19.21
N ASP A 77 5.10 9.37 -17.94
CA ASP A 77 5.79 8.22 -17.34
C ASP A 77 5.68 8.04 -15.81
N VAL A 78 4.75 8.67 -15.09
CA VAL A 78 4.42 8.14 -13.75
C VAL A 78 2.95 8.35 -13.43
N TYR A 79 2.29 7.26 -13.07
CA TYR A 79 0.89 7.31 -12.75
C TYR A 79 0.66 6.55 -11.45
N MET A 80 0.33 7.33 -10.43
CA MET A 80 0.22 6.87 -9.05
C MET A 80 -1.23 6.46 -8.79
N ASN A 81 -1.39 5.53 -7.83
CA ASN A 81 -2.63 5.10 -7.15
C ASN A 81 -3.20 3.72 -7.51
N ASN A 82 -2.63 2.96 -8.46
CA ASN A 82 -3.06 1.58 -8.75
C ASN A 82 -2.11 0.47 -8.27
N PHE A 83 -0.94 0.81 -7.70
CA PHE A 83 0.12 -0.17 -7.46
C PHE A 83 0.85 -0.04 -6.10
N GLY A 84 0.18 0.41 -5.04
CA GLY A 84 0.78 0.41 -3.70
C GLY A 84 1.69 1.58 -3.38
N ASN A 85 1.58 2.72 -4.08
CA ASN A 85 2.39 3.91 -3.79
C ASN A 85 1.87 4.69 -2.58
N GLU A 86 2.77 5.17 -1.73
CA GLU A 86 2.44 5.83 -0.46
C GLU A 86 3.54 6.81 -0.06
N ILE A 87 3.16 7.98 0.45
CA ILE A 87 4.08 8.94 1.06
C ILE A 87 3.39 9.43 2.33
N GLY A 88 3.95 9.13 3.50
CA GLY A 88 3.24 9.29 4.76
C GLY A 88 4.12 9.68 5.92
N ILE A 89 3.54 10.41 6.85
CA ILE A 89 4.09 10.67 8.18
C ILE A 89 3.39 9.73 9.16
N TYR A 90 4.17 9.03 9.96
CA TYR A 90 3.71 8.10 10.97
C TYR A 90 4.22 8.51 12.34
N ALA A 91 3.35 8.46 13.34
CA ALA A 91 3.74 8.52 14.74
C ALA A 91 3.97 7.08 15.23
N ILE A 92 5.10 6.83 15.86
CA ILE A 92 5.51 5.51 16.35
C ILE A 92 5.54 5.54 17.87
N ILE A 93 4.75 4.66 18.50
CA ILE A 93 4.66 4.56 19.97
C ILE A 93 5.52 3.39 20.44
N ASN A 94 6.57 3.70 21.21
CA ASN A 94 7.60 2.74 21.61
C ASN A 94 7.14 1.74 22.69
N LYS A 95 6.20 2.16 23.55
CA LYS A 95 5.52 1.32 24.55
C LYS A 95 4.10 1.80 24.72
N SER A 96 3.14 0.91 24.52
CA SER A 96 1.76 1.23 24.87
C SER A 96 1.60 1.18 26.39
N LEU A 97 0.93 2.19 26.98
CA LEU A 97 0.55 2.15 28.40
C LEU A 97 -0.77 1.38 28.62
N ASN A 98 -1.45 0.97 27.54
CA ASN A 98 -2.65 0.14 27.59
C ASN A 98 -2.24 -1.34 27.46
N GLU A 99 -2.63 -2.17 28.44
CA GLU A 99 -2.33 -3.60 28.47
C GLU A 99 -2.99 -4.41 27.32
N ASP A 100 -3.97 -3.81 26.63
CA ASP A 100 -4.73 -4.43 25.54
C ASP A 100 -4.26 -4.04 24.12
N VAL A 101 -3.14 -3.31 23.97
CA VAL A 101 -2.65 -2.82 22.68
C VAL A 101 -1.22 -3.33 22.45
N ASP A 102 -0.97 -3.95 21.29
CA ASP A 102 0.34 -4.47 20.90
C ASP A 102 1.41 -3.36 20.99
N ASP A 103 2.57 -3.67 21.58
CA ASP A 103 3.71 -2.75 21.60
C ASP A 103 4.19 -2.48 20.16
N GLY A 104 4.24 -1.21 19.73
CA GLY A 104 4.86 -0.79 18.46
C GLY A 104 3.93 -0.29 17.35
N ASP A 105 2.76 0.25 17.68
CA ASP A 105 1.85 0.81 16.66
C ASP A 105 2.43 2.00 15.91
N SER A 106 2.30 1.96 14.58
CA SER A 106 2.58 3.09 13.69
C SER A 106 1.28 3.74 13.23
N LEU A 107 0.98 4.93 13.73
CA LEU A 107 -0.22 5.70 13.40
C LEU A 107 0.05 6.56 12.18
N PHE A 108 -0.70 6.39 11.10
CA PHE A 108 -0.60 7.28 9.94
C PHE A 108 -1.34 8.59 10.22
N ILE A 109 -0.61 9.70 10.29
CA ILE A 109 -1.16 11.00 10.72
C ILE A 109 -1.27 12.04 9.61
N HIS A 110 -0.54 11.85 8.50
CA HIS A 110 -0.60 12.75 7.35
C HIS A 110 0.03 12.11 6.10
N GLY A 111 -0.51 12.38 4.92
CA GLY A 111 0.11 12.00 3.65
C GLY A 111 -0.86 11.45 2.61
N ILE A 112 -0.33 10.68 1.68
CA ILE A 112 -1.02 10.12 0.51
C ILE A 112 -0.89 8.60 0.55
N LYS A 113 -2.01 7.88 0.59
CA LYS A 113 -2.07 6.42 0.56
C LYS A 113 -2.63 5.87 -0.75
N TYR A 114 -2.20 4.66 -1.09
CA TYR A 114 -2.59 3.89 -2.26
C TYR A 114 -4.10 3.60 -2.42
N ARG A 115 -4.88 3.56 -1.33
CA ARG A 115 -6.35 3.39 -1.40
C ARG A 115 -7.12 4.67 -1.08
N GLY A 116 -6.46 5.81 -1.26
CA GLY A 116 -6.95 7.09 -0.77
C GLY A 116 -6.78 7.21 0.74
N THR A 117 -7.06 8.41 1.22
CA THR A 117 -6.94 8.78 2.63
C THR A 117 -8.29 8.60 3.32
N ASN A 118 -8.39 7.68 4.28
CA ASN A 118 -9.55 7.59 5.17
C ASN A 118 -9.39 8.65 6.28
N PHE A 119 -10.16 9.75 6.19
CA PHE A 119 -10.08 10.86 7.14
C PHE A 119 -10.50 10.48 8.56
N GLU A 120 -11.41 9.52 8.72
CA GLU A 120 -11.84 9.00 10.03
C GLU A 120 -10.69 8.25 10.71
N ALA A 121 -10.03 7.35 9.98
CA ALA A 121 -8.84 6.66 10.49
C ALA A 121 -7.70 7.65 10.80
N ILE A 122 -7.56 8.73 10.03
CA ILE A 122 -6.60 9.79 10.37
C ILE A 122 -7.01 10.53 11.64
N MET A 123 -8.29 10.89 11.79
CA MET A 123 -8.79 11.59 12.97
C MET A 123 -8.51 10.77 14.23
N ASN A 124 -8.86 9.48 14.22
CA ASN A 124 -8.61 8.57 15.34
C ASN A 124 -7.11 8.44 15.64
N ASN A 125 -6.25 8.38 14.62
CA ASN A 125 -4.80 8.37 14.79
C ASN A 125 -4.26 9.68 15.38
N LEU A 126 -4.82 10.82 15.01
CA LEU A 126 -4.40 12.15 15.48
C LEU A 126 -4.89 12.41 16.91
N ASP A 127 -6.09 11.97 17.26
CA ASP A 127 -6.56 11.99 18.64
C ASP A 127 -5.66 11.11 19.51
N TRP A 128 -5.39 9.88 19.07
CA TRP A 128 -4.50 8.97 19.79
C TRP A 128 -3.07 9.54 19.92
N GLU A 129 -2.54 10.16 18.86
CA GLU A 129 -1.27 10.92 18.92
C GLU A 129 -1.33 11.95 20.06
N TYR A 130 -2.37 12.78 20.11
CA TYR A 130 -2.53 13.81 21.13
C TYR A 130 -2.65 13.23 22.54
N GLN A 131 -3.40 12.14 22.73
CA GLN A 131 -3.49 11.46 24.02
C GLN A 131 -2.12 11.01 24.54
N GLN A 132 -1.21 10.57 23.66
CA GLN A 132 0.16 10.24 24.09
C GLN A 132 0.93 11.45 24.62
N TYR A 133 0.71 12.65 24.07
CA TYR A 133 1.31 13.87 24.61
C TYR A 133 0.78 14.18 26.01
N ILE A 134 -0.53 14.02 26.23
CA ILE A 134 -1.15 14.27 27.54
C ILE A 134 -0.66 13.25 28.57
N LEU A 135 -0.75 11.95 28.26
CA LEU A 135 -0.35 10.87 29.18
C LEU A 135 1.11 10.99 29.63
N ASN A 136 2.00 11.43 28.73
CA ASN A 136 3.41 11.59 29.03
C ASN A 136 3.80 13.01 29.46
N SER A 137 2.81 13.92 29.62
CA SER A 137 3.03 15.32 29.99
C SER A 137 4.02 16.05 29.05
N TYR A 138 3.98 15.74 27.75
CA TYR A 138 4.79 16.38 26.74
C TYR A 138 4.23 17.75 26.36
N ASN A 139 5.13 18.67 26.03
CA ASN A 139 4.74 20.00 25.54
C ASN A 139 4.33 19.89 24.06
N THR A 140 3.11 20.32 23.78
CA THR A 140 2.48 20.38 22.45
C THR A 140 2.88 21.62 21.63
N ASN A 141 3.54 22.58 22.28
CA ASN A 141 3.90 23.89 21.77
C ASN A 141 2.70 24.71 21.26
N LYS A 142 1.53 24.60 21.92
CA LYS A 142 0.30 25.32 21.56
C LYS A 142 -0.21 24.99 20.14
N LEU A 143 0.00 23.76 19.69
CA LEU A 143 -0.45 23.26 18.39
C LEU A 143 -1.82 22.56 18.46
N GLU A 144 -2.42 22.48 19.65
CA GLU A 144 -3.74 21.91 19.86
C GLU A 144 -4.80 22.70 19.09
N VAL A 145 -5.67 21.98 18.40
CA VAL A 145 -6.87 22.51 17.73
C VAL A 145 -8.05 21.59 18.05
N GLU A 146 -9.23 22.18 18.23
CA GLU A 146 -10.48 21.45 18.35
C GLU A 146 -11.10 21.32 16.95
N ILE A 147 -11.43 20.10 16.55
CA ILE A 147 -12.07 19.79 15.28
C ILE A 147 -13.36 19.03 15.56
N SER A 148 -14.46 19.50 14.98
CA SER A 148 -15.71 18.73 14.96
C SER A 148 -15.71 17.85 13.72
N PHE A 149 -15.94 16.55 13.91
CA PHE A 149 -15.86 15.54 12.86
C PHE A 149 -17.01 14.54 13.00
N TYR A 150 -17.67 14.22 11.90
CA TYR A 150 -18.76 13.23 11.89
C TYR A 150 -18.21 11.81 11.69
N ASP A 151 -18.32 10.96 12.71
CA ASP A 151 -17.89 9.54 12.66
C ASP A 151 -18.99 8.64 12.07
N ARG A 152 -18.63 7.77 11.12
CA ARG A 152 -19.57 6.83 10.48
C ARG A 152 -19.93 5.64 11.36
N ASP A 153 -19.04 5.18 12.24
CA ASP A 153 -19.24 3.96 13.01
C ASP A 153 -20.07 4.20 14.28
N GLU A 154 -20.05 5.42 14.85
CA GLU A 154 -20.97 5.84 15.92
C GLU A 154 -22.46 5.78 15.47
N TRP A 155 -22.72 5.80 14.16
CA TRP A 155 -24.05 5.62 13.56
C TRP A 155 -24.61 4.19 13.72
N ALA A 156 -23.75 3.16 13.73
CA ALA A 156 -24.18 1.77 13.81
C ALA A 156 -24.73 1.41 15.22
N GLU A 157 -24.31 2.12 16.25
CA GLU A 157 -24.73 1.91 17.64
C GLU A 157 -26.11 2.52 17.95
N GLY A 158 -26.55 3.51 17.16
CA GLY A 158 -27.86 4.17 17.29
C GLY A 158 -29.03 3.47 16.59
N TYR A 159 -28.80 2.33 15.92
CA TYR A 159 -29.87 1.59 15.22
C TYR A 159 -30.74 0.79 16.20
N LEU A 160 -31.90 1.36 16.54
CA LEU A 160 -32.88 0.73 17.45
C LEU A 160 -33.63 -0.46 16.83
N GLY A 161 -33.41 -0.75 15.54
CA GLY A 161 -34.22 -1.68 14.75
C GLY A 161 -35.55 -1.06 14.28
N ASN A 162 -36.26 -1.77 13.38
CA ASN A 162 -37.57 -1.37 12.83
C ASN A 162 -37.59 -0.01 12.09
N GLY A 163 -36.47 0.40 11.51
CA GLY A 163 -36.37 1.66 10.75
C GLY A 163 -36.46 2.93 11.62
N LYS A 164 -36.11 2.83 12.91
CA LYS A 164 -36.04 3.97 13.83
C LYS A 164 -34.61 4.18 14.34
N TRP A 165 -34.27 5.45 14.52
CA TRP A 165 -32.96 5.93 14.97
C TRP A 165 -33.16 6.84 16.18
N GLU A 166 -32.22 6.83 17.12
CA GLU A 166 -32.21 7.78 18.24
C GLU A 166 -31.60 9.12 17.79
N GLU A 167 -32.30 10.24 18.04
CA GLU A 167 -31.94 11.59 17.54
C GLU A 167 -30.59 12.13 18.09
N SER A 168 -30.02 11.52 19.12
CA SER A 168 -28.76 11.97 19.75
C SER A 168 -27.48 11.53 19.03
N TYR A 169 -27.57 10.74 17.96
CA TYR A 169 -26.40 10.22 17.20
C TYR A 169 -26.19 10.95 15.86
N PHE A 170 -26.74 12.17 15.73
CA PHE A 170 -26.65 13.00 14.53
C PHE A 170 -25.71 14.21 14.71
N GLU A 171 -24.98 14.30 15.82
CA GLU A 171 -24.06 15.40 16.11
C GLU A 171 -22.59 15.00 15.87
N PRO A 172 -21.76 15.84 15.24
CA PRO A 172 -20.34 15.57 15.08
C PRO A 172 -19.64 15.53 16.46
N SER A 173 -18.73 14.58 16.64
CA SER A 173 -17.91 14.50 17.84
C SER A 173 -16.77 15.53 17.76
N THR A 174 -16.44 16.14 18.90
CA THR A 174 -15.34 17.13 18.97
C THR A 174 -14.08 16.46 19.47
N HIS A 175 -13.03 16.52 18.64
CA HIS A 175 -11.72 15.94 18.89
C HIS A 175 -10.70 17.04 19.13
N THR A 176 -9.79 16.84 20.08
CA THR A 176 -8.64 17.73 20.25
C THR A 176 -7.41 17.06 19.66
N ILE A 177 -6.84 17.65 18.62
CA ILE A 177 -5.69 17.07 17.90
C ILE A 177 -4.52 18.04 17.83
N LEU A 178 -3.33 17.51 17.52
CA LEU A 178 -2.20 18.35 17.12
C LEU A 178 -2.37 18.77 15.65
N LYS A 179 -2.41 20.08 15.39
CA LYS A 179 -2.66 20.65 14.06
C LYS A 179 -1.80 20.00 12.96
N THR A 180 -2.45 19.66 11.85
CA THR A 180 -1.82 19.20 10.61
C THR A 180 -2.18 20.16 9.46
N PRO A 181 -1.54 20.03 8.27
CA PRO A 181 -1.96 20.75 7.07
C PRO A 181 -3.27 20.27 6.44
N ILE A 182 -3.93 19.25 7.00
CA ILE A 182 -5.22 18.76 6.51
C ILE A 182 -6.26 19.86 6.71
N ASP A 183 -7.06 20.11 5.68
CA ASP A 183 -8.23 20.96 5.76
C ASP A 183 -9.43 20.12 6.23
N TRP A 184 -10.01 20.53 7.35
CA TRP A 184 -11.14 19.85 8.00
C TRP A 184 -12.47 20.59 7.78
N GLU A 185 -12.47 21.70 7.03
CA GLU A 185 -13.68 22.49 6.75
C GLU A 185 -14.76 21.62 6.09
N GLY A 186 -15.99 21.68 6.62
CA GLY A 186 -17.15 20.92 6.12
C GLY A 186 -17.23 19.45 6.54
N MET A 187 -16.25 18.93 7.31
CA MET A 187 -16.30 17.55 7.84
C MET A 187 -17.20 17.40 9.08
N ASP A 188 -17.77 18.50 9.56
CA ASP A 188 -18.77 18.60 10.63
C ASP A 188 -20.22 18.50 10.12
N GLU A 189 -20.44 18.47 8.79
CA GLU A 189 -21.76 18.37 8.18
C GLU A 189 -22.22 16.91 7.96
N GLU A 190 -23.52 16.65 8.10
CA GLU A 190 -24.24 15.34 8.03
C GLU A 190 -24.15 14.61 6.66
N TYR A 191 -23.30 15.06 5.73
CA TYR A 191 -23.60 15.07 4.29
C TYR A 191 -23.02 13.91 3.47
N TRP A 192 -23.50 12.66 3.58
CA TRP A 192 -22.95 11.58 2.70
C TRP A 192 -23.90 10.53 2.09
N TRP A 193 -25.22 10.52 2.34
CA TRP A 193 -26.11 9.52 1.70
C TRP A 193 -26.92 10.02 0.49
N ASP A 194 -27.43 11.26 0.49
CA ASP A 194 -28.34 11.71 -0.59
C ASP A 194 -27.62 12.40 -1.77
N HIS A 195 -26.34 12.75 -1.59
CA HIS A 195 -25.52 13.43 -2.62
C HIS A 195 -24.51 12.52 -3.32
N ALA A 196 -24.26 11.30 -2.82
CA ALA A 196 -23.45 10.29 -3.50
C ALA A 196 -24.03 9.86 -4.88
N LYS A 197 -25.33 10.09 -5.12
CA LYS A 197 -25.95 9.91 -6.44
C LYS A 197 -25.72 11.06 -7.42
N LYS A 198 -25.22 12.22 -6.97
CA LYS A 198 -24.94 13.38 -7.85
C LYS A 198 -23.48 13.45 -8.29
N SER A 199 -22.53 12.87 -7.55
CA SER A 199 -21.12 12.78 -7.96
C SER A 199 -20.88 11.72 -9.06
N GLU A 200 -21.80 10.76 -9.27
CA GLU A 200 -21.74 9.88 -10.45
C GLU A 200 -21.90 10.62 -11.79
N ASN A 201 -22.49 11.83 -11.79
CA ASN A 201 -22.73 12.62 -13.00
C ASN A 201 -21.68 13.71 -13.29
N ASN A 202 -20.69 13.89 -12.41
CA ASN A 202 -19.51 14.71 -12.68
C ASN A 202 -18.27 13.80 -12.71
N LYS A 203 -18.22 12.89 -13.68
CA LYS A 203 -16.93 12.32 -14.12
C LYS A 203 -16.04 13.50 -14.53
N PRO A 204 -14.84 13.67 -13.95
CA PRO A 204 -13.86 14.61 -14.48
C PRO A 204 -13.56 14.20 -15.92
N THR A 205 -13.98 15.04 -16.87
CA THR A 205 -13.77 14.86 -18.31
C THR A 205 -12.35 15.28 -18.71
N SER A 206 -11.34 14.67 -18.08
CA SER A 206 -9.98 14.66 -18.61
C SER A 206 -9.45 13.23 -18.58
N GLU A 207 -9.80 12.47 -19.64
CA GLU A 207 -9.30 11.12 -19.97
C GLU A 207 -7.79 11.08 -20.32
N THR A 208 -7.01 12.08 -19.96
CA THR A 208 -5.58 12.14 -20.26
C THR A 208 -4.78 11.82 -19.01
N ASP A 209 -4.05 10.71 -19.13
CA ASP A 209 -2.86 10.36 -18.37
C ASP A 209 -3.06 9.68 -16.99
N GLN A 210 -3.57 8.43 -16.98
CA GLN A 210 -3.38 7.46 -15.88
C GLN A 210 -2.86 6.11 -16.41
N PHE A 211 -1.73 5.58 -15.90
CA PHE A 211 -1.25 4.20 -16.10
C PHE A 211 -2.26 3.31 -15.43
N THR A 212 -2.87 2.52 -16.26
CA THR A 212 -3.83 1.54 -15.85
C THR A 212 -3.16 0.18 -15.75
N PRO A 213 -3.76 -0.75 -15.00
CA PRO A 213 -3.52 -2.18 -15.16
C PRO A 213 -3.44 -2.64 -16.63
N ALA A 214 -4.21 -2.04 -17.54
CA ALA A 214 -4.18 -2.38 -18.96
C ALA A 214 -2.89 -1.94 -19.66
N ASP A 215 -2.20 -0.92 -19.18
CA ASP A 215 -0.93 -0.47 -19.76
C ASP A 215 0.22 -1.43 -19.41
N LEU A 216 0.19 -2.07 -18.23
CA LEU A 216 1.11 -3.19 -17.92
C LEU A 216 0.95 -4.33 -18.92
N ILE A 217 -0.28 -4.63 -19.35
CA ILE A 217 -0.55 -5.67 -20.34
C ILE A 217 0.04 -5.27 -21.70
N LYS A 218 -0.12 -4.01 -22.12
CA LYS A 218 0.43 -3.49 -23.38
C LYS A 218 1.96 -3.53 -23.43
N LEU A 219 2.63 -3.29 -22.30
CA LEU A 219 4.09 -3.41 -22.19
C LEU A 219 4.58 -4.86 -22.37
N GLY A 220 3.74 -5.84 -22.03
CA GLY A 220 4.05 -7.26 -22.17
C GLY A 220 4.99 -7.80 -21.09
N GLU A 221 5.22 -9.12 -21.11
CA GLU A 221 6.15 -9.75 -20.18
C GLU A 221 7.59 -9.29 -20.40
N GLY A 222 8.33 -9.16 -19.29
CA GLY A 222 9.72 -8.73 -19.34
C GLY A 222 10.40 -8.87 -18.00
N LYS A 223 11.40 -8.01 -17.75
CA LYS A 223 12.21 -8.09 -16.53
C LYS A 223 11.43 -7.76 -15.28
N GLN A 224 10.37 -6.95 -15.39
CA GLN A 224 9.59 -6.46 -14.26
C GLN A 224 8.09 -6.67 -14.45
N ILE A 225 7.67 -7.42 -15.47
CA ILE A 225 6.27 -7.77 -15.72
C ILE A 225 6.23 -9.27 -16.03
N GLU A 226 5.33 -10.00 -15.36
CA GLU A 226 5.05 -11.41 -15.62
C GLU A 226 3.54 -11.62 -15.61
N PHE A 227 3.04 -12.46 -16.51
CA PHE A 227 1.65 -12.86 -16.59
C PHE A 227 1.49 -14.31 -16.14
N LYS A 228 0.43 -14.58 -15.37
CA LYS A 228 0.03 -15.93 -14.98
C LYS A 228 -1.48 -16.07 -15.12
N PRO A 229 -1.98 -17.18 -15.70
CA PRO A 229 -3.41 -17.32 -15.95
C PRO A 229 -4.22 -17.62 -14.68
N SER A 230 -3.56 -18.07 -13.61
CA SER A 230 -4.20 -18.46 -12.33
C SER A 230 -3.22 -18.43 -11.16
N LEU A 231 -3.75 -18.36 -9.94
CA LEU A 231 -2.97 -18.45 -8.69
C LEU A 231 -2.77 -19.90 -8.24
N LEU A 232 -3.84 -20.71 -8.28
CA LEU A 232 -3.85 -22.08 -7.78
C LEU A 232 -4.55 -23.07 -8.70
N TYR A 233 -5.42 -22.61 -9.62
CA TYR A 233 -6.13 -23.49 -10.54
C TYR A 233 -5.19 -24.13 -11.56
N ASN A 234 -5.17 -25.46 -11.62
CA ASN A 234 -4.44 -26.22 -12.62
C ASN A 234 -5.34 -26.61 -13.79
N PHE A 235 -5.12 -26.00 -14.96
CA PHE A 235 -5.91 -26.23 -16.18
C PHE A 235 -5.90 -27.67 -16.70
N LYS A 236 -4.88 -28.49 -16.37
CA LYS A 236 -4.82 -29.90 -16.79
C LYS A 236 -5.65 -30.80 -15.89
N THR A 237 -5.57 -30.59 -14.57
CA THR A 237 -6.26 -31.43 -13.58
C THR A 237 -7.64 -30.89 -13.19
N LYS A 238 -7.92 -29.62 -13.53
CA LYS A 238 -9.13 -28.87 -13.15
C LYS A 238 -9.35 -28.79 -11.63
N GLN A 239 -8.26 -28.72 -10.88
CA GLN A 239 -8.25 -28.70 -9.42
C GLN A 239 -7.22 -27.68 -8.92
N GLY A 240 -7.34 -27.28 -7.65
CA GLY A 240 -6.31 -26.53 -6.96
C GLY A 240 -5.00 -27.32 -6.90
N GLY A 241 -3.87 -26.65 -7.18
CA GLY A 241 -2.56 -27.29 -7.27
C GLY A 241 -1.49 -26.50 -6.54
N ILE A 242 -0.89 -27.12 -5.53
CA ILE A 242 0.26 -26.54 -4.81
C ILE A 242 1.45 -26.22 -5.73
N GLY A 243 1.61 -26.97 -6.82
CA GLY A 243 2.62 -26.70 -7.84
C GLY A 243 2.38 -25.41 -8.62
N VAL A 244 1.11 -24.99 -8.80
CA VAL A 244 0.78 -23.69 -9.43
C VAL A 244 1.20 -22.56 -8.50
N LYS A 245 0.81 -22.63 -7.22
CA LYS A 245 1.26 -21.70 -6.18
C LYS A 245 2.79 -21.60 -6.10
N GLN A 246 3.50 -22.72 -6.21
CA GLN A 246 4.96 -22.72 -6.20
C GLN A 246 5.56 -21.96 -7.41
N ILE A 247 4.94 -22.03 -8.60
CA ILE A 247 5.34 -21.24 -9.77
C ILE A 247 5.16 -19.75 -9.50
N ILE A 248 4.05 -19.35 -8.89
CA ILE A 248 3.77 -17.97 -8.50
C ILE A 248 4.80 -17.48 -7.47
N ALA A 249 5.01 -18.23 -6.39
CA ALA A 249 5.98 -17.90 -5.35
C ALA A 249 7.42 -17.82 -5.90
N LYS A 250 7.79 -18.67 -6.86
CA LYS A 250 9.08 -18.61 -7.57
C LYS A 250 9.25 -17.29 -8.33
N THR A 251 8.22 -16.81 -9.02
CA THR A 251 8.25 -15.51 -9.68
C THR A 251 8.44 -14.39 -8.68
N ILE A 252 7.67 -14.38 -7.59
CA ILE A 252 7.78 -13.37 -6.54
C ILE A 252 9.18 -13.37 -5.91
N ALA A 253 9.74 -14.54 -5.59
CA ALA A 253 11.12 -14.67 -5.11
C ALA A 253 12.14 -14.04 -6.07
N SER A 254 11.96 -14.25 -7.38
CA SER A 254 12.85 -13.70 -8.39
C SER A 254 12.79 -12.16 -8.48
N PHE A 255 11.60 -11.58 -8.30
CA PHE A 255 11.42 -10.13 -8.25
C PHE A 255 12.00 -9.52 -6.98
N LEU A 256 11.75 -10.14 -5.82
CA LEU A 256 12.33 -9.73 -4.52
C LEU A 256 13.87 -9.66 -4.60
N ASN A 257 14.49 -10.63 -5.26
CA ASN A 257 15.95 -10.71 -5.38
C ASN A 257 16.56 -9.80 -6.46
N THR A 258 15.73 -9.14 -7.28
CA THR A 258 16.20 -8.32 -8.41
C THR A 258 15.70 -6.88 -8.32
N GLN A 259 14.97 -6.37 -9.31
CA GLN A 259 14.55 -4.97 -9.42
C GLN A 259 13.08 -4.78 -9.02
N GLY A 260 12.46 -5.77 -8.37
CA GLY A 260 11.02 -5.79 -8.19
C GLY A 260 10.26 -6.00 -9.49
N GLY A 261 8.96 -5.78 -9.47
CA GLY A 261 8.10 -5.88 -10.65
C GLY A 261 6.63 -6.11 -10.32
N PHE A 262 5.88 -6.44 -11.36
CA PHE A 262 4.47 -6.71 -11.37
C PHE A 262 4.22 -8.14 -11.84
N LEU A 263 3.36 -8.84 -11.11
CA LEU A 263 2.81 -10.11 -11.53
C LEU A 263 1.30 -9.95 -11.71
N LEU A 264 0.80 -10.16 -12.92
CA LEU A 264 -0.62 -10.10 -13.21
C LEU A 264 -1.17 -11.53 -13.27
N ILE A 265 -2.11 -11.84 -12.37
CA ILE A 265 -2.78 -13.13 -12.28
C ILE A 265 -4.18 -13.01 -12.91
N GLY A 266 -4.55 -13.97 -13.76
CA GLY A 266 -5.73 -13.90 -14.62
C GLY A 266 -5.41 -13.40 -16.04
N VAL A 267 -4.12 -13.40 -16.42
CA VAL A 267 -3.64 -12.98 -17.75
C VAL A 267 -2.77 -14.09 -18.33
N GLN A 268 -2.99 -14.45 -19.59
CA GLN A 268 -2.18 -15.44 -20.31
C GLN A 268 -0.86 -14.84 -20.81
N ASP A 269 0.13 -15.69 -21.11
CA ASP A 269 1.45 -15.29 -21.61
C ASP A 269 1.40 -14.41 -22.89
N ASN A 270 0.31 -14.49 -23.66
CA ASN A 270 0.07 -13.65 -24.84
C ASN A 270 -0.60 -12.29 -24.53
N GLY A 271 -0.79 -11.95 -23.26
CA GLY A 271 -1.48 -10.73 -22.81
C GLY A 271 -3.02 -10.84 -22.79
N ASN A 272 -3.60 -11.98 -23.15
CA ASN A 272 -5.05 -12.15 -23.13
C ASN A 272 -5.58 -12.23 -21.69
N VAL A 273 -6.51 -11.35 -21.34
CA VAL A 273 -7.17 -11.34 -20.03
C VAL A 273 -8.19 -12.46 -19.95
N THR A 274 -7.92 -13.48 -19.13
CA THR A 274 -8.83 -14.60 -18.88
C THR A 274 -9.65 -14.44 -17.61
N GLY A 275 -9.18 -13.60 -16.69
CA GLY A 275 -9.79 -13.39 -15.38
C GLY A 275 -9.54 -14.56 -14.41
N LEU A 276 -10.12 -14.44 -13.21
CA LEU A 276 -9.91 -15.35 -12.08
C LEU A 276 -11.04 -16.34 -11.83
N SER A 277 -12.06 -16.42 -12.70
CA SER A 277 -13.22 -17.29 -12.48
C SER A 277 -12.86 -18.76 -12.25
N ASN A 278 -11.75 -19.25 -12.82
CA ASN A 278 -11.28 -20.62 -12.55
C ASN A 278 -10.71 -20.77 -11.14
N ASP A 279 -9.97 -19.79 -10.62
CA ASP A 279 -9.50 -19.81 -9.23
C ASP A 279 -10.69 -19.68 -8.26
N PHE A 280 -11.64 -18.79 -8.57
CA PHE A 280 -12.86 -18.61 -7.76
C PHE A 280 -13.73 -19.87 -7.72
N SER A 281 -13.75 -20.68 -8.78
CA SER A 281 -14.47 -21.96 -8.76
C SER A 281 -14.01 -22.95 -7.68
N LEU A 282 -12.87 -22.70 -7.04
CA LEU A 282 -12.31 -23.52 -5.95
C LEU A 282 -12.71 -23.02 -4.54
N CYS A 283 -13.42 -21.90 -4.40
CA CYS A 283 -13.75 -21.31 -3.10
C CYS A 283 -14.88 -22.05 -2.34
N GLU A 284 -15.57 -22.97 -3.00
CA GLU A 284 -16.77 -23.66 -2.49
C GLU A 284 -17.81 -22.62 -2.01
N ASP A 285 -18.23 -22.68 -0.74
CA ASP A 285 -19.24 -21.76 -0.17
C ASP A 285 -18.63 -20.47 0.41
N LYS A 286 -17.32 -20.24 0.25
CA LYS A 286 -16.64 -19.04 0.75
C LYS A 286 -16.82 -17.86 -0.19
N ASN A 287 -16.63 -16.64 0.34
CA ASN A 287 -16.48 -15.46 -0.50
C ASN A 287 -15.24 -15.62 -1.41
N GLU A 288 -15.41 -15.37 -2.71
CA GLU A 288 -14.38 -15.58 -3.74
C GLU A 288 -13.11 -14.76 -3.48
N ASN A 289 -13.27 -13.48 -3.11
CA ASN A 289 -12.17 -12.56 -2.90
C ASN A 289 -11.42 -12.85 -1.60
N ASP A 290 -12.14 -13.15 -0.52
CA ASP A 290 -11.51 -13.52 0.76
C ASP A 290 -10.75 -14.85 0.62
N PHE A 291 -11.36 -15.84 -0.05
CA PHE A 291 -10.71 -17.11 -0.34
C PHE A 291 -9.40 -16.90 -1.12
N PHE A 292 -9.44 -16.13 -2.21
CA PHE A 292 -8.26 -15.91 -3.03
C PHE A 292 -7.15 -15.17 -2.27
N ARG A 293 -7.49 -14.15 -1.48
CA ARG A 293 -6.52 -13.43 -0.63
C ARG A 293 -5.87 -14.35 0.40
N LEU A 294 -6.64 -15.18 1.08
CA LEU A 294 -6.12 -16.17 2.02
C LEU A 294 -5.19 -17.18 1.31
N GLU A 295 -5.57 -17.69 0.15
CA GLU A 295 -4.73 -18.62 -0.62
C GLU A 295 -3.42 -17.97 -1.09
N PHE A 296 -3.43 -16.66 -1.40
CA PHE A 296 -2.26 -15.86 -1.73
C PHE A 296 -1.35 -15.66 -0.52
N ASP A 297 -1.90 -15.20 0.62
CA ASP A 297 -1.15 -14.97 1.86
C ASP A 297 -0.52 -16.26 2.39
N ASP A 298 -1.27 -17.36 2.38
CA ASP A 298 -0.78 -18.69 2.75
C ASP A 298 0.37 -19.13 1.85
N MET A 299 0.28 -18.87 0.55
CA MET A 299 1.37 -19.16 -0.39
C MET A 299 2.64 -18.35 -0.04
N ILE A 300 2.52 -17.05 0.23
CA ILE A 300 3.68 -16.24 0.62
C ILE A 300 4.30 -16.78 1.91
N SER A 301 3.49 -17.00 2.95
CA SER A 301 3.94 -17.53 4.24
C SER A 301 4.61 -18.90 4.10
N GLN A 302 4.00 -19.82 3.35
CA GLN A 302 4.47 -21.18 3.17
C GLN A 302 5.79 -21.25 2.39
N PHE A 303 5.91 -20.49 1.30
CA PHE A 303 7.02 -20.63 0.35
C PHE A 303 8.14 -19.61 0.56
N LEU A 304 7.85 -18.42 1.06
CA LEU A 304 8.82 -17.31 1.18
C LEU A 304 9.04 -16.89 2.64
N GLY A 305 8.05 -17.13 3.50
CA GLY A 305 8.05 -16.75 4.91
C GLY A 305 7.72 -15.28 5.13
N ASN A 306 7.41 -14.92 6.37
CA ASN A 306 6.79 -13.63 6.69
C ASN A 306 7.72 -12.42 6.57
N LYS A 307 9.04 -12.62 6.47
CA LYS A 307 10.02 -11.52 6.39
C LYS A 307 9.92 -10.67 5.13
N VAL A 308 9.28 -11.19 4.07
CA VAL A 308 9.19 -10.51 2.77
C VAL A 308 7.82 -9.87 2.51
N VAL A 309 6.85 -10.07 3.40
CA VAL A 309 5.45 -9.66 3.19
C VAL A 309 5.33 -8.15 2.96
N ASN A 310 6.11 -7.34 3.68
CA ASN A 310 6.09 -5.88 3.53
C ASN A 310 6.51 -5.38 2.15
N ASN A 311 7.18 -6.23 1.36
CA ASN A 311 7.61 -5.92 -0.01
C ASN A 311 6.63 -6.45 -1.06
N ILE A 312 5.52 -7.06 -0.66
CA ILE A 312 4.55 -7.68 -1.56
C ILE A 312 3.17 -7.09 -1.25
N SER A 313 2.53 -6.50 -2.26
CA SER A 313 1.15 -6.03 -2.14
C SER A 313 0.33 -6.52 -3.34
N GLY A 314 -0.82 -7.13 -3.08
CA GLY A 314 -1.67 -7.70 -4.12
C GLY A 314 -3.11 -7.19 -4.03
N ASP A 315 -3.69 -6.81 -5.17
CA ASP A 315 -5.06 -6.33 -5.26
C ASP A 315 -5.80 -6.73 -6.52
N PHE A 316 -7.13 -6.74 -6.40
CA PHE A 316 -8.04 -6.97 -7.51
C PHE A 316 -8.20 -5.70 -8.34
N HIS A 317 -8.17 -5.89 -9.65
CA HIS A 317 -8.49 -4.87 -10.63
C HIS A 317 -9.43 -5.47 -11.68
N THR A 318 -10.33 -4.64 -12.22
CA THR A 318 -11.20 -5.04 -13.32
C THR A 318 -10.60 -4.55 -14.63
N ILE A 319 -10.29 -5.46 -15.55
CA ILE A 319 -9.83 -5.18 -16.91
C ILE A 319 -10.74 -5.95 -17.87
N ASP A 320 -11.32 -5.27 -18.86
CA ASP A 320 -12.25 -5.88 -19.83
C ASP A 320 -13.36 -6.71 -19.16
N GLU A 321 -13.98 -6.14 -18.11
CA GLU A 321 -15.04 -6.77 -17.30
C GLU A 321 -14.63 -8.06 -16.55
N LYS A 322 -13.32 -8.35 -16.49
CA LYS A 322 -12.77 -9.52 -15.80
C LYS A 322 -11.91 -9.08 -14.62
N GLU A 323 -12.07 -9.77 -13.50
CA GLU A 323 -11.21 -9.59 -12.35
C GLU A 323 -9.83 -10.22 -12.60
N VAL A 324 -8.79 -9.42 -12.40
CA VAL A 324 -7.38 -9.83 -12.36
C VAL A 324 -6.78 -9.45 -11.02
N PHE A 325 -5.78 -10.18 -10.56
CA PHE A 325 -5.07 -9.87 -9.34
C PHE A 325 -3.65 -9.41 -9.67
N ILE A 326 -3.32 -8.16 -9.33
CA ILE A 326 -2.02 -7.57 -9.62
C ILE A 326 -1.21 -7.54 -8.33
N VAL A 327 -0.07 -8.22 -8.39
CA VAL A 327 0.90 -8.25 -7.31
C VAL A 327 2.04 -7.30 -7.65
N THR A 328 2.21 -6.28 -6.84
CA THR A 328 3.38 -5.41 -6.85
C THR A 328 4.42 -5.97 -5.89
N VAL A 329 5.62 -6.24 -6.41
CA VAL A 329 6.74 -6.78 -5.65
C VAL A 329 7.87 -5.76 -5.63
N ARG A 330 8.20 -5.25 -4.45
CA ARG A 330 9.35 -4.36 -4.22
C ARG A 330 10.63 -5.17 -4.03
N PRO A 331 11.77 -4.70 -4.54
CA PRO A 331 13.03 -5.38 -4.33
C PRO A 331 13.44 -5.35 -2.85
N LEU A 332 13.99 -6.46 -2.35
CA LEU A 332 14.61 -6.48 -1.03
C LEU A 332 15.92 -5.70 -1.05
N GLN A 333 16.19 -4.96 0.03
CA GLN A 333 17.37 -4.09 0.13
C GLN A 333 18.55 -4.79 0.82
N SER A 334 18.29 -5.50 1.92
CA SER A 334 19.36 -5.93 2.84
C SER A 334 19.50 -7.44 3.00
N PHE A 335 18.63 -8.24 2.38
CA PHE A 335 18.69 -9.70 2.48
C PHE A 335 18.06 -10.40 1.27
N PRO A 336 18.52 -11.62 0.93
CA PRO A 336 17.93 -12.45 -0.12
C PRO A 336 16.64 -13.16 0.30
N ALA A 337 15.72 -13.33 -0.65
CA ALA A 337 14.59 -14.23 -0.55
C ALA A 337 14.95 -15.63 -1.09
N PHE A 338 14.60 -16.67 -0.33
CA PHE A 338 14.75 -18.06 -0.76
C PHE A 338 13.37 -18.74 -0.82
N LEU A 339 13.12 -19.44 -1.91
CA LEU A 339 11.92 -20.26 -2.06
C LEU A 339 12.09 -21.57 -1.28
N LYS A 340 11.19 -21.86 -0.35
CA LYS A 340 11.14 -23.12 0.40
C LYS A 340 10.50 -24.21 -0.45
N GLU A 341 11.20 -25.31 -0.66
CA GLU A 341 10.68 -26.52 -1.29
C GLU A 341 10.88 -27.73 -0.38
N ARG A 342 10.36 -28.89 -0.79
CA ARG A 342 10.51 -30.15 -0.02
C ARG A 342 11.98 -30.56 0.16
N GLU A 343 12.80 -30.35 -0.86
CA GLU A 343 14.21 -30.78 -0.89
C GLU A 343 15.18 -29.72 -0.34
N GLY A 344 14.66 -28.56 0.07
CA GLY A 344 15.48 -27.46 0.62
C GLY A 344 15.04 -26.10 0.12
N LYS A 345 15.91 -25.12 0.30
CA LYS A 345 15.70 -23.73 -0.15
C LYS A 345 16.38 -23.50 -1.49
N LYS A 346 15.70 -22.82 -2.41
CA LYS A 346 16.23 -22.47 -3.74
C LYS A 346 16.29 -20.96 -3.91
N PHE A 347 17.33 -20.51 -4.61
CA PHE A 347 17.56 -19.10 -4.91
C PHE A 347 17.21 -18.82 -6.37
N PHE A 348 16.34 -17.83 -6.59
CA PHE A 348 15.88 -17.45 -7.91
C PHE A 348 16.15 -15.96 -8.16
N VAL A 349 16.58 -15.66 -9.38
CA VAL A 349 16.77 -14.29 -9.87
C VAL A 349 16.02 -14.13 -11.20
N ARG A 350 15.59 -12.90 -11.47
CA ARG A 350 14.88 -12.57 -12.70
C ARG A 350 15.85 -12.39 -13.87
N GLY A 351 15.65 -13.16 -14.94
CA GLY A 351 16.29 -12.97 -16.24
C GLY A 351 15.51 -11.97 -17.11
N ASN A 352 15.62 -12.05 -18.44
CA ASN A 352 14.87 -11.15 -19.33
C ASN A 352 13.35 -11.38 -19.29
N ALA A 353 12.91 -12.63 -19.30
CA ALA A 353 11.49 -13.02 -19.25
C ALA A 353 11.31 -14.37 -18.50
N SER A 354 12.24 -14.71 -17.60
CA SER A 354 12.24 -16.02 -16.93
C SER A 354 12.84 -15.94 -15.53
N SER A 355 12.29 -16.70 -14.59
CA SER A 355 12.85 -16.88 -13.25
C SER A 355 13.91 -17.99 -13.27
N ARG A 356 15.19 -17.60 -13.16
CA ARG A 356 16.36 -18.50 -13.26
C ARG A 356 16.84 -18.90 -11.86
N GLN A 357 17.17 -20.18 -11.70
CA GLN A 357 17.78 -20.67 -10.48
C GLN A 357 19.28 -20.45 -10.54
N ILE A 358 19.88 -19.99 -9.43
CA ILE A 358 21.31 -20.12 -9.20
C ILE A 358 21.46 -21.30 -8.23
N GLU A 359 22.22 -22.32 -8.64
CA GLU A 359 22.37 -23.56 -7.89
C GLU A 359 23.67 -23.60 -7.10
N GLU A 360 24.76 -23.13 -7.72
CA GLU A 360 26.09 -23.11 -7.11
C GLU A 360 26.14 -22.13 -5.94
N VAL A 361 26.56 -22.63 -4.77
CA VAL A 361 26.56 -21.86 -3.52
C VAL A 361 27.48 -20.63 -3.63
N ASP A 362 28.64 -20.77 -4.27
CA ASP A 362 29.59 -19.67 -4.43
C ASP A 362 28.99 -18.52 -5.27
N ASP A 363 28.23 -18.85 -6.33
CA ASP A 363 27.55 -17.85 -7.17
C ASP A 363 26.43 -17.15 -6.40
N ILE A 364 25.67 -17.88 -5.58
CA ILE A 364 24.64 -17.29 -4.71
C ILE A 364 25.29 -16.31 -3.73
N VAL A 365 26.39 -16.69 -3.09
CA VAL A 365 27.09 -15.85 -2.12
C VAL A 365 27.63 -14.59 -2.78
N ASN A 366 28.31 -14.71 -3.92
CA ASN A 366 28.83 -13.57 -4.67
C ASN A 366 27.71 -12.63 -5.10
N TYR A 367 26.62 -13.17 -5.66
CA TYR A 367 25.44 -12.38 -6.01
C TYR A 367 24.89 -11.62 -4.80
N CYS A 368 24.75 -12.31 -3.65
CA CYS A 368 24.19 -11.68 -2.46
C CYS A 368 25.07 -10.56 -1.92
N ILE A 369 26.40 -10.72 -1.96
CA ILE A 369 27.35 -9.68 -1.56
C ILE A 369 27.21 -8.48 -2.49
N GLU A 370 27.18 -8.68 -3.81
CA GLU A 370 27.07 -7.57 -4.77
C GLU A 370 25.72 -6.84 -4.67
N ARG A 371 24.63 -7.59 -4.50
CA ARG A 371 23.26 -7.07 -4.55
C ARG A 371 22.76 -6.47 -3.24
N PHE A 372 23.15 -7.04 -2.09
CA PHE A 372 22.56 -6.68 -0.79
C PHE A 372 23.57 -6.08 0.21
N ASN A 373 24.87 -6.08 -0.09
CA ASN A 373 25.89 -5.50 0.82
C ASN A 373 26.13 -4.00 0.60
N ASN A 374 25.44 -3.38 -0.35
CA ASN A 374 25.45 -1.93 -0.49
C ASN A 374 24.56 -1.32 0.59
N LYS A 375 25.13 -1.09 1.78
CA LYS A 375 24.62 -0.06 2.67
C LYS A 375 24.56 1.23 1.86
N SER A 376 23.36 1.76 1.70
CA SER A 376 23.10 3.10 1.17
C SER A 376 24.19 4.06 1.63
N LYS A 377 24.96 4.59 0.67
CA LYS A 377 25.78 5.77 0.86
C LYS A 377 24.90 7.00 0.84
#